data_AF-A0AAE9ZFS7-F1
#
_entry.id   AF-A0AAE9ZFS7-F1
#
_cell.length_a   1.000
_cell.length_b   1.000
_cell.length_c   1.000
_cell.angle_alpha   90.00
_cell.angle_beta   90.00
_cell.angle_gamma   90.00
#
_symmetry.space_group_name_H-M   'P 1'
#
loop_
_entity.id
_entity.type
_entity.pdbx_description
1 polymer ?
#
loop_
_entity_poly.entity_id
_entity_poly.type
_entity_poly.pdbx_seq_one_letter_code
_entity_poly.pdbx_strand_id
1 'polypeptide(L)'
;MLNKTLVTAAAATALTAGASASAADWTKNVSLCATAAENEGLVTAGEYRAKFLRGGGGATKTISIELIPHEGDAMEAVCKIRRGEVSEIELAA
;
A
#
# COMPACT_ATOMS: atom_id res chain seq x y z
N MET A 1 -30.13 -52.67 29.45
CA MET A 1 -29.88 -51.23 29.58
C MET A 1 -28.41 -50.98 29.30
N LEU A 2 -28.05 -50.47 28.13
CA LEU A 2 -26.67 -50.09 27.81
C LEU A 2 -26.69 -48.76 27.06
N ASN A 3 -26.33 -47.69 27.77
CA ASN A 3 -26.03 -46.37 27.25
C ASN A 3 -24.85 -46.45 26.28
N LYS A 4 -24.90 -45.70 25.17
CA LYS A 4 -23.69 -45.18 24.52
C LYS A 4 -24.00 -43.92 23.73
N THR A 5 -23.73 -42.81 24.39
CA THR A 5 -23.65 -41.44 23.88
C THR A 5 -22.64 -41.40 22.73
N LEU A 6 -23.11 -41.14 21.50
CA LEU A 6 -22.23 -40.78 20.38
C LEU A 6 -22.29 -39.26 20.23
N VAL A 7 -21.28 -38.62 20.81
CA VAL A 7 -20.92 -37.23 20.56
C VAL A 7 -20.33 -37.18 19.15
N THR A 8 -21.08 -36.65 18.18
CA THR A 8 -20.56 -36.35 16.84
C THR A 8 -20.27 -34.85 16.79
N ALA A 9 -19.07 -34.47 17.21
CA ALA A 9 -18.52 -33.13 16.99
C ALA A 9 -17.84 -33.10 15.62
N ALA A 10 -18.49 -32.53 14.61
CA ALA A 10 -17.86 -32.18 13.36
C ALA A 10 -18.71 -31.12 12.63
N ALA A 11 -18.35 -29.86 12.82
CA ALA A 11 -18.70 -28.79 11.88
C ALA A 11 -17.50 -27.86 11.77
N ALA A 12 -16.56 -28.26 10.92
CA ALA A 12 -15.53 -27.40 10.39
C ALA A 12 -16.19 -26.38 9.46
N THR A 13 -16.31 -25.13 9.90
CA THR A 13 -16.68 -24.01 9.02
C THR A 13 -15.47 -23.15 8.77
N ALA A 14 -14.85 -23.47 7.63
CA ALA A 14 -14.15 -22.59 6.70
C ALA A 14 -13.65 -21.25 7.27
N LEU A 15 -12.32 -21.17 7.45
CA LEU A 15 -11.60 -19.91 7.40
C LEU A 15 -11.91 -19.25 6.04
N THR A 16 -12.77 -18.23 6.07
CA THR A 16 -12.84 -17.25 5.00
C THR A 16 -11.53 -16.47 5.01
N ALA A 17 -10.54 -16.99 4.28
CA ALA A 17 -9.39 -16.22 3.85
C ALA A 17 -9.87 -15.16 2.86
N GLY A 18 -10.53 -14.12 3.37
CA GLY A 18 -10.70 -12.87 2.66
C GLY A 18 -9.33 -12.25 2.52
N ALA A 19 -8.67 -12.53 1.40
CA ALA A 19 -7.44 -11.85 1.02
C ALA A 19 -7.71 -10.33 1.08
N SER A 20 -6.94 -9.64 1.90
CA SER A 20 -6.92 -8.20 2.07
C SER A 20 -6.41 -7.51 0.79
N ALA A 21 -7.23 -7.53 -0.26
CA ALA A 21 -6.94 -6.92 -1.56
C ALA A 21 -6.62 -5.40 -1.43
N SER A 22 -7.08 -4.76 -0.37
CA SER A 22 -6.88 -3.32 -0.15
C SER A 22 -5.47 -2.94 0.32
N ALA A 23 -4.66 -3.85 0.86
CA ALA A 23 -3.31 -3.52 1.35
C ALA A 23 -2.24 -3.65 0.24
N ALA A 24 -2.39 -4.64 -0.64
CA ALA A 24 -1.44 -4.89 -1.73
C ALA A 24 -1.41 -3.75 -2.77
N ASP A 25 -2.56 -3.13 -3.03
CA ASP A 25 -2.68 -2.02 -3.98
C ASP A 25 -1.91 -0.76 -3.55
N TRP A 26 -1.91 -0.45 -2.25
CA TRP A 26 -1.23 0.76 -1.74
C TRP A 26 0.28 0.60 -1.76
N THR A 27 0.83 -0.54 -1.36
CA THR A 27 2.28 -0.80 -1.44
C THR A 27 2.81 -0.67 -2.86
N LYS A 28 2.04 -1.16 -3.85
CA LYS A 28 2.36 -0.99 -5.26
C LYS A 28 2.36 0.49 -5.67
N ASN A 29 1.34 1.24 -5.26
CA ASN A 29 1.24 2.67 -5.58
C ASN A 29 2.33 3.51 -4.90
N VAL A 30 2.71 3.18 -3.66
CA VAL A 30 3.85 3.81 -2.96
C VAL A 30 5.13 3.57 -3.76
N SER A 31 5.38 2.33 -4.19
CA SER A 31 6.57 2.00 -4.98
C SER A 31 6.59 2.76 -6.31
N LEU A 32 5.45 2.85 -7.01
CA LEU A 32 5.34 3.63 -8.25
C LEU A 32 5.65 5.11 -8.03
N CYS A 33 5.12 5.70 -6.96
CA CYS A 33 5.35 7.10 -6.63
C CYS A 33 6.81 7.36 -6.20
N ALA A 34 7.40 6.45 -5.42
CA ALA A 34 8.79 6.50 -5.01
C ALA A 34 9.75 6.41 -6.21
N THR A 35 9.53 5.48 -7.14
CA THR A 35 10.29 5.39 -8.39
C THR A 35 10.14 6.64 -9.25
N ALA A 36 8.95 7.25 -9.31
CA ALA A 36 8.78 8.52 -10.02
C ALA A 36 9.59 9.65 -9.37
N ALA A 37 9.62 9.72 -8.04
CA ALA A 37 10.43 10.70 -7.31
C ALA A 37 11.94 10.53 -7.57
N GLU A 38 12.42 9.28 -7.66
CA GLU A 38 13.81 8.98 -8.05
C GLU A 38 14.11 9.42 -9.48
N ASN A 39 13.21 9.15 -10.43
CA ASN A 39 13.38 9.52 -11.84
C ASN A 39 13.41 11.04 -12.06
N GLU A 40 12.64 11.79 -11.27
CA GLU A 40 12.65 13.26 -11.27
C GLU A 40 13.85 13.85 -10.50
N GLY A 41 14.66 13.01 -9.85
CA GLY A 41 15.82 13.46 -9.07
C GLY A 41 15.46 14.12 -7.73
N LEU A 42 14.25 13.90 -7.22
CA LEU A 42 13.80 14.44 -5.93
C LEU A 42 14.46 13.73 -4.75
N VAL A 43 14.78 12.45 -4.91
CA VAL A 43 15.45 11.59 -3.93
C VAL A 43 16.46 10.68 -4.62
N THR A 44 17.46 10.22 -3.88
CA THR A 44 18.44 9.24 -4.37
C THR A 44 17.98 7.82 -4.06
N ALA A 45 17.95 6.93 -5.06
CA ALA A 45 17.52 5.54 -4.88
C ALA A 45 18.30 4.84 -3.75
N GLY A 46 17.57 4.24 -2.81
CA GLY A 46 18.15 3.55 -1.64
C GLY A 46 18.54 4.44 -0.45
N GLU A 47 18.56 5.76 -0.62
CA GLU A 47 18.98 6.72 0.42
C GLU A 47 17.80 7.34 1.19
N TYR A 48 16.62 6.71 1.13
CA TYR A 48 15.41 7.18 1.81
C TYR A 48 14.45 6.03 2.12
N ARG A 49 13.43 6.34 2.91
CA ARG A 49 12.27 5.47 3.13
C ARG A 49 11.00 6.19 2.65
N ALA A 50 10.18 5.50 1.89
CA ALA A 50 8.85 5.98 1.50
C ALA A 50 7.80 5.47 2.50
N LYS A 51 6.97 6.38 3.01
CA LYS A 51 5.86 6.06 3.91
C LYS A 51 4.54 6.53 3.29
N PHE A 52 3.56 5.65 3.25
CA PHE A 52 2.21 6.01 2.84
C PHE A 52 1.58 6.96 3.86
N LEU A 53 1.11 8.13 3.41
CA LEU A 53 0.33 9.03 4.24
C LEU A 53 -1.16 8.84 4.00
N ARG A 54 -1.60 9.01 2.76
CA ARG A 54 -3.00 8.93 2.36
C ARG A 54 -3.14 8.62 0.89
N GLY A 55 -4.28 8.07 0.51
CA GLY A 55 -4.57 7.77 -0.88
C GLY A 55 -6.07 7.66 -1.11
N GLY A 56 -6.49 8.02 -2.32
CA GLY A 56 -7.89 7.99 -2.73
C GLY A 56 -8.04 8.20 -4.23
N GLY A 57 -9.27 8.31 -4.69
CA GLY A 57 -9.57 8.49 -6.11
C GLY A 57 -9.98 7.19 -6.80
N GLY A 58 -10.81 7.34 -7.84
CA GLY A 58 -11.39 6.24 -8.61
C GLY A 58 -10.50 5.86 -9.81
N ALA A 59 -10.88 6.33 -10.99
CA ALA A 59 -10.18 6.02 -12.25
C ALA A 59 -8.74 6.57 -12.29
N THR A 60 -8.49 7.70 -11.62
CA THR A 60 -7.16 8.23 -11.32
C THR A 60 -6.99 8.15 -9.81
N LYS A 61 -5.99 7.41 -9.36
CA LYS A 61 -5.65 7.30 -7.94
C LYS A 61 -4.69 8.44 -7.58
N THR A 62 -4.99 9.20 -6.55
CA THR A 62 -4.05 10.15 -5.95
C THR A 62 -3.47 9.51 -4.70
N ILE A 63 -2.16 9.48 -4.58
CA ILE A 63 -1.43 8.97 -3.42
C ILE A 63 -0.49 10.05 -2.90
N SER A 64 -0.46 10.24 -1.59
CA SER A 64 0.50 11.09 -0.89
C SER A 64 1.40 10.20 -0.05
N ILE A 65 2.70 10.38 -0.24
CA ILE A 65 3.76 9.65 0.46
C ILE A 65 4.71 10.65 1.11
N GLU A 66 5.27 10.25 2.25
CA GLU A 66 6.37 10.94 2.91
C GLU A 66 7.68 10.27 2.48
N LEU A 67 8.56 11.04 1.86
CA LEU A 67 9.91 10.65 1.48
C LEU A 67 10.84 11.10 2.61
N ILE A 68 11.39 10.14 3.35
CA ILE A 68 12.25 10.40 4.51
C ILE A 68 13.68 10.00 4.12
N PRO A 69 14.55 10.96 3.75
CA PRO A 69 15.94 10.65 3.45
C PRO A 69 16.69 10.20 4.72
N HIS A 70 17.81 9.47 4.56
CA HIS A 70 18.66 9.12 5.72
C HIS A 70 19.30 10.36 6.35
N GLU A 71 19.59 11.37 5.53
CA GLU A 71 20.09 12.68 5.95
C GLU A 71 19.29 13.79 5.26
N GLY A 72 18.85 14.78 6.03
CA GLY A 72 18.05 15.91 5.55
C GLY A 72 16.61 15.89 6.05
N ASP A 73 15.78 16.76 5.47
CA ASP A 73 14.38 16.93 5.86
C ASP A 73 13.47 15.98 5.07
N ALA A 74 12.43 15.48 5.74
CA ALA A 74 11.39 14.70 5.08
C ALA A 74 10.54 15.59 4.16
N MET A 75 10.10 15.04 3.04
CA MET A 75 9.31 15.74 2.03
C MET A 75 8.04 14.96 1.71
N GLU A 76 6.89 15.62 1.60
CA GLU A 76 5.66 14.98 1.11
C GLU A 76 5.59 15.08 -0.42
N ALA A 77 5.43 13.93 -1.08
CA ALA A 77 5.20 13.83 -2.51
C ALA A 77 3.79 13.31 -2.79
N VAL A 78 3.10 13.96 -3.71
CA VAL A 78 1.76 13.59 -4.16
C VAL A 78 1.86 13.10 -5.59
N CYS A 79 1.52 11.84 -5.84
CA CYS A 79 1.48 11.25 -7.16
C CYS A 79 0.04 11.00 -7.62
N LYS A 80 -0.23 11.27 -8.89
CA LYS A 80 -1.44 10.79 -9.59
C LYS A 80 -1.07 9.58 -10.42
N ILE A 81 -1.78 8.48 -10.20
CA ILE A 81 -1.57 7.21 -10.84
C ILE A 81 -2.79 6.90 -11.71
N ARG A 82 -2.55 6.65 -12.99
CA ARG A 82 -3.57 6.25 -13.95
C ARG A 82 -3.11 4.99 -14.66
N ARG A 83 -3.96 3.95 -14.67
CA ARG A 83 -3.66 2.65 -15.29
C ARG A 83 -2.35 1.98 -14.80
N GLY A 84 -1.93 2.29 -13.57
CA GLY A 84 -0.73 1.69 -12.96
C GLY A 84 0.58 2.44 -13.26
N GLU A 85 0.50 3.64 -13.84
CA GLU A 85 1.64 4.49 -14.14
C GLU A 85 1.45 5.86 -13.46
N VAL A 86 2.54 6.47 -13.00
CA VAL A 86 2.51 7.83 -12.46
C VAL A 86 2.37 8.81 -13.62
N SER A 87 1.27 9.56 -13.64
CA SER A 87 1.02 10.59 -14.65
C SER A 87 1.49 11.97 -14.22
N GLU A 88 1.50 12.24 -12.91
CA GLU A 88 1.92 13.53 -12.33
C GLU A 88 2.53 13.28 -10.95
N ILE A 89 3.55 14.06 -10.60
CA ILE A 89 4.16 14.10 -9.26
C ILE A 89 4.35 15.55 -8.85
N GLU A 90 3.95 15.86 -7.62
CA GLU A 90 4.03 17.21 -7.03
C GLU A 90 4.59 17.10 -5.62
N LEU A 91 5.47 18.02 -5.22
CA LEU A 91 5.86 18.16 -3.82
C LEU A 91 4.81 18.97 -3.07
N ALA A 92 4.31 18.44 -1.97
CA ALA A 92 3.46 19.22 -1.06
C ALA A 92 4.36 20.13 -0.23
N ALA A 93 4.08 21.44 -0.30
CA ALA A 93 4.76 22.49 0.46
C ALA A 93 4.30 22.57 1.91
#